data_AF-A0A2M8EUJ9-F1
#
_entry.id   AF-A0A2M8EUJ9-F1
#
_cell.length_a   1.000
_cell.length_b   1.000
_cell.length_c   1.000
_cell.angle_alpha   90.00
_cell.angle_beta   90.00
_cell.angle_gamma   90.00
#
_symmetry.space_group_name_H-M   'P 1'
#
loop_
_entity.id
_entity.type
_entity.pdbx_description
1 polymer ?
#
loop_
_entity_poly.entity_id
_entity_poly.type
_entity_poly.pdbx_seq_one_letter_code
_entity_poly.pdbx_strand_id
1 'polypeptide(L)'
;MIFVQPAFAQCPVCIVAVGGGLWLAKALGVDDLIASIWIGALTTATAIALADRWKLVKLPKPKISWSVIFYLFTLLYLQISGYLNNPYCKIWGVCKIWLGVTIGTVFLWLGVLLDKYLRSKNNGKVYFPYQKVVAPVVMTILASLIFYFLIC
;
A
#
# COMPACT_ATOMS: atom_id res chain seq x y z
N MET A 1 -17.81 -20.01 24.62
CA MET A 1 -17.96 -18.82 23.74
C MET A 1 -16.86 -17.84 24.12
N ILE A 2 -15.79 -17.76 23.34
CA ILE A 2 -14.65 -16.90 23.65
C ILE A 2 -14.99 -15.50 23.13
N PHE A 3 -14.98 -14.54 24.04
CA PHE A 3 -15.16 -13.11 23.79
C PHE A 3 -13.99 -12.63 22.92
N VAL A 4 -14.17 -12.59 21.60
CA VAL A 4 -13.15 -12.08 20.68
C VAL A 4 -13.13 -10.55 20.83
N GLN A 5 -12.14 -10.06 21.59
CA GLN A 5 -11.83 -8.63 21.67
C GLN A 5 -11.61 -8.05 20.27
N PRO A 6 -11.92 -6.76 20.02
CA PRO A 6 -11.70 -6.15 18.72
C PRO A 6 -10.22 -6.30 18.36
N ALA A 7 -9.94 -7.20 17.41
CA ALA A 7 -8.59 -7.51 16.99
C ALA A 7 -7.91 -6.20 16.57
N PHE A 8 -6.73 -5.93 17.16
CA PHE A 8 -5.79 -4.94 16.65
C PHE A 8 -5.54 -5.27 15.16
N ALA A 9 -6.24 -4.58 14.27
CA ALA A 9 -6.18 -4.84 12.82
C ALA A 9 -4.84 -4.46 12.18
N GLN A 10 -3.94 -3.85 12.96
CA GLN A 10 -2.53 -3.72 12.64
C GLN A 10 -1.76 -4.34 13.81
N CYS A 11 -1.45 -5.64 13.72
CA CYS A 11 -0.62 -6.27 14.73
C CYS A 11 0.75 -5.56 14.71
N PRO A 12 1.33 -5.10 15.84
CA PRO A 12 2.65 -4.49 15.84
C PRO A 12 3.70 -5.40 15.18
N VAL A 13 3.51 -6.72 15.28
CA VAL A 13 4.27 -7.74 14.54
C VAL A 13 4.22 -7.53 13.01
N CYS A 14 3.09 -7.13 12.43
CA CYS A 14 2.99 -6.88 10.99
C CYS A 14 3.77 -5.63 10.59
N ILE A 15 3.78 -4.59 11.41
CA ILE A 15 4.56 -3.37 11.15
C ILE A 15 6.06 -3.69 11.21
N VAL A 16 6.48 -4.46 12.21
CA VAL A 16 7.87 -4.89 12.38
C VAL A 16 8.28 -5.85 11.26
N ALA A 17 7.44 -6.81 10.89
CA ALA A 17 7.73 -7.76 9.82
C ALA A 17 7.81 -7.07 8.45
N VAL A 18 6.91 -6.13 8.16
CA VAL A 18 6.93 -5.37 6.91
C VAL A 18 8.10 -4.38 6.88
N GLY A 19 8.34 -3.65 7.97
CA GLY A 19 9.48 -2.73 8.07
C GLY A 19 10.82 -3.44 7.99
N GLY A 20 10.96 -4.57 8.71
CA GLY A 20 12.14 -5.43 8.67
C GLY A 20 12.34 -6.10 7.32
N GLY A 21 11.26 -6.58 6.68
CA GLY A 21 11.32 -7.16 5.34
C GLY A 21 11.75 -6.16 4.27
N LEU A 22 11.24 -4.92 4.34
CA LEU A 22 11.64 -3.86 3.41
C LEU A 22 13.09 -3.42 3.63
N TRP A 23 13.55 -3.36 4.89
CA TRP A 23 14.95 -3.08 5.22
C TRP A 23 15.89 -4.19 4.71
N LEU A 24 15.52 -5.46 4.91
CA LEU A 24 16.28 -6.60 4.41
C LEU A 24 16.32 -6.64 2.88
N ALA A 25 15.19 -6.34 2.22
CA ALA A 25 15.14 -6.22 0.76
C ALA A 25 16.08 -5.13 0.24
N LYS A 26 16.16 -3.99 0.93
CA LYS A 26 17.11 -2.93 0.57
C LYS A 26 18.56 -3.35 0.80
N ALA A 27 18.85 -4.10 1.87
CA ALA A 27 20.18 -4.65 2.13
C ALA A 27 20.61 -5.69 1.08
N LEU A 28 19.65 -6.40 0.46
CA LEU A 28 19.89 -7.36 -0.62
C LEU A 28 20.00 -6.71 -2.02
N GLY A 29 19.96 -5.38 -2.12
CA GLY A 29 20.16 -4.66 -3.38
C GLY A 29 18.90 -4.49 -4.24
N VAL A 30 17.70 -4.61 -3.66
CA VAL A 30 16.44 -4.37 -4.39
C VAL A 30 16.34 -2.90 -4.83
N ASP A 31 15.91 -2.67 -6.08
CA ASP A 31 15.68 -1.35 -6.65
C ASP A 31 14.78 -0.44 -5.79
N ASP A 32 15.15 0.84 -5.68
CA ASP A 32 14.36 1.86 -4.97
C ASP A 32 12.93 2.02 -5.54
N LEU A 33 12.69 1.64 -6.80
CA LEU A 33 11.33 1.60 -7.37
C LEU A 33 10.45 0.58 -6.67
N ILE A 34 10.94 -0.65 -6.46
CA ILE A 34 10.16 -1.71 -5.83
C ILE A 34 9.88 -1.35 -4.37
N ALA A 35 10.88 -0.83 -3.65
CA ALA A 35 10.69 -0.37 -2.28
C ALA A 35 9.62 0.72 -2.17
N SER A 36 9.59 1.67 -3.11
CA SER A 36 8.61 2.76 -3.13
C SER A 36 7.20 2.30 -3.52
N ILE A 37 7.03 1.23 -4.31
CA ILE A 37 5.73 0.56 -4.53
C ILE A 37 5.15 0.08 -3.21
N TRP A 38 5.95 -0.57 -2.38
CA TRP A 38 5.48 -1.06 -1.08
C TRP A 38 5.15 0.09 -0.11
N ILE A 39 5.93 1.17 -0.12
CA ILE A 39 5.61 2.37 0.66
C ILE A 39 4.23 2.92 0.26
N GLY A 40 3.97 3.11 -1.04
CA GLY A 40 2.67 3.61 -1.52
C GLY A 40 1.50 2.70 -1.16
N ALA A 41 1.69 1.38 -1.31
CA ALA A 41 0.70 0.38 -0.95
C ALA A 41 0.37 0.42 0.56
N LEU A 42 1.38 0.42 1.43
CA LEU A 42 1.18 0.42 2.88
C LEU A 42 0.53 1.71 3.37
N THR A 43 0.98 2.86 2.88
CA THR A 43 0.37 4.18 3.15
C THR A 43 -1.11 4.19 2.79
N THR A 44 -1.47 3.59 1.65
CA THR A 44 -2.86 3.53 1.20
C THR A 44 -3.69 2.58 2.06
N ALA A 45 -3.10 1.44 2.46
CA ALA A 45 -3.76 0.47 3.33
C ALA A 45 -4.07 1.06 4.72
N THR A 46 -3.11 1.78 5.31
CA THR A 46 -3.30 2.48 6.60
C THR A 46 -4.34 3.58 6.49
N ALA A 47 -4.35 4.34 5.39
CA ALA A 47 -5.36 5.36 5.15
C ALA A 47 -6.78 4.80 5.07
N ILE A 48 -6.97 3.68 4.36
CA ILE A 48 -8.28 3.00 4.26
C ILE A 48 -8.71 2.44 5.62
N ALA A 49 -7.78 1.87 6.39
CA ALA A 49 -8.07 1.35 7.73
C ALA A 49 -8.46 2.48 8.71
N LEU A 50 -7.78 3.63 8.62
CA LEU A 50 -8.08 4.79 9.44
C LEU A 50 -9.43 5.40 9.07
N ALA A 51 -9.78 5.46 7.79
CA ALA A 51 -11.08 5.91 7.32
C ALA A 51 -12.25 5.05 7.84
N ASP A 52 -12.05 3.74 8.01
CA ASP A 52 -13.06 2.84 8.57
C ASP A 52 -13.27 3.06 10.08
N ARG A 53 -12.24 3.54 10.80
CA ARG A 53 -12.23 3.78 12.25
C ARG A 53 -12.70 5.18 12.62
N TRP A 54 -12.26 6.20 11.90
CA TRP A 54 -12.57 7.60 12.19
C TRP A 54 -13.79 8.09 11.41
N LYS A 55 -14.97 7.58 11.79
CA LYS A 55 -16.27 8.00 11.22
C LYS A 55 -16.74 9.39 11.69
N LEU A 56 -16.04 10.01 12.63
CA LEU A 56 -16.38 11.31 13.23
C LEU A 56 -16.19 12.48 12.25
N VAL A 57 -15.28 12.35 11.27
CA VAL A 57 -15.04 13.40 10.27
C VAL A 57 -15.95 13.13 9.06
N LYS A 58 -16.93 14.02 8.83
CA LYS A 58 -17.83 13.96 7.67
C LYS A 58 -17.10 14.40 6.39
N LEU A 59 -16.25 13.53 5.86
CA LEU A 59 -15.63 13.71 4.54
C LEU A 59 -16.49 13.07 3.44
N PRO A 60 -16.61 13.69 2.25
CA PRO A 60 -17.21 13.04 1.10
C PRO A 60 -16.35 11.85 0.66
N LYS A 61 -16.90 10.62 0.66
CA LYS A 61 -16.18 9.37 0.33
C LYS A 61 -14.90 9.17 1.18
N PRO A 62 -15.02 8.89 2.50
CA PRO A 62 -13.92 8.98 3.46
C PRO A 62 -12.69 8.14 3.11
N LYS A 63 -12.85 6.94 2.54
CA LYS A 63 -11.72 6.07 2.14
C LYS A 63 -10.82 6.72 1.08
N ILE A 64 -11.42 7.41 0.11
CA ILE A 64 -10.68 8.07 -0.97
C ILE A 64 -10.02 9.34 -0.43
N SER A 65 -10.76 10.16 0.33
CA SER A 65 -10.20 11.38 0.91
C SER A 65 -9.00 11.10 1.81
N TRP A 66 -9.12 10.13 2.73
CA TRP A 66 -8.01 9.74 3.59
C TRP A 66 -6.82 9.18 2.79
N SER A 67 -7.08 8.39 1.75
CA SER A 67 -6.02 7.87 0.87
C SER A 67 -5.26 9.00 0.16
N VAL A 68 -5.97 10.03 -0.33
CA VAL A 68 -5.34 11.19 -0.99
C VAL A 68 -4.53 12.02 0.01
N ILE A 69 -5.06 12.24 1.22
CA ILE A 69 -4.35 12.98 2.28
C ILE A 69 -3.04 12.27 2.65
N PHE A 70 -3.09 10.97 2.90
CA PHE A 70 -1.91 10.18 3.25
C PHE A 70 -0.89 10.09 2.12
N TYR A 71 -1.37 9.99 0.88
CA TYR A 71 -0.51 10.03 -0.31
C TYR A 71 0.24 11.37 -0.40
N LEU A 72 -0.46 12.50 -0.31
CA LEU A 72 0.14 13.84 -0.31
C LEU A 72 1.14 14.02 0.84
N PHE A 73 0.78 13.56 2.04
CA PHE A 73 1.64 13.64 3.21
C PHE A 73 2.91 12.80 3.02
N THR A 74 2.80 11.62 2.41
CA THR A 74 3.96 10.76 2.10
C THR A 74 4.89 11.42 1.09
N LEU A 75 4.34 12.05 0.04
CA LEU A 75 5.15 12.80 -0.93
C LEU A 75 5.85 13.99 -0.29
N LEU A 76 5.16 14.76 0.55
CA LEU A 76 5.73 15.90 1.27
C LEU A 76 6.87 15.44 2.19
N TYR A 77 6.66 14.36 2.95
CA TYR A 77 7.68 13.78 3.82
C TYR A 77 8.92 13.34 3.05
N LEU A 78 8.73 12.66 1.92
CA LEU A 78 9.84 12.24 1.05
C LEU A 78 10.58 13.44 0.44
N GLN A 79 9.87 14.55 0.19
CA GLN A 79 10.46 15.76 -0.39
C GLN A 79 11.32 16.49 0.64
N ILE A 80 10.82 16.64 1.87
CA ILE A 80 11.57 17.24 2.99
C ILE A 80 12.80 16.39 3.34
N SER A 81 12.68 15.07 3.24
CA SER A 81 13.78 14.13 3.49
C SER A 81 14.84 14.11 2.38
N GLY A 82 14.66 14.88 1.30
CA GLY A 82 15.62 14.99 0.20
C GLY A 82 15.68 13.79 -0.76
N TYR A 83 14.90 12.72 -0.51
CA TYR A 83 14.89 11.52 -1.35
C TYR A 83 14.42 11.80 -2.79
N LEU A 84 13.52 12.77 -2.98
CA LEU A 84 13.02 13.17 -4.31
C LEU A 84 13.99 14.05 -5.12
N ASN A 85 14.94 14.73 -4.46
CA ASN A 85 15.87 15.67 -5.10
C ASN A 85 17.18 15.01 -5.57
N ASN A 86 17.32 13.70 -5.39
CA ASN A 86 18.52 12.99 -5.78
C ASN A 86 18.61 12.82 -7.32
N PRO A 87 19.67 13.28 -8.00
CA PRO A 87 19.83 13.14 -9.45
C PRO A 87 19.79 11.68 -9.96
N TYR A 88 20.19 10.71 -9.12
CA TYR A 88 20.13 9.28 -9.44
C TYR A 88 18.70 8.69 -9.37
N CYS A 89 17.70 9.49 -8.95
CA CYS A 89 16.32 9.04 -8.86
C CYS A 89 15.61 9.02 -10.24
N LYS A 90 16.18 9.48 -11.35
CA LYS A 90 15.38 9.63 -12.59
C LYS A 90 15.25 8.34 -13.40
N ILE A 91 14.03 7.87 -13.64
CA ILE A 91 13.64 6.97 -14.74
C ILE A 91 12.66 7.73 -15.62
N TRP A 92 12.94 7.80 -16.94
CA TRP A 92 12.06 8.44 -17.92
C TRP A 92 11.71 9.91 -17.58
N GLY A 93 12.65 10.64 -16.97
CA GLY A 93 12.47 12.05 -16.57
C GLY A 93 11.70 12.28 -15.27
N VAL A 94 11.22 11.21 -14.61
CA VAL A 94 10.47 11.26 -13.34
C VAL A 94 11.24 10.50 -12.25
N CYS A 95 11.12 10.92 -10.99
CA CYS A 95 11.79 10.23 -9.88
C CYS A 95 11.17 8.83 -9.67
N LYS A 96 12.00 7.76 -9.70
CA LYS A 96 11.68 6.35 -9.43
C LYS A 96 10.79 6.23 -8.20
N ILE A 97 11.15 6.93 -7.12
CA ILE A 97 10.43 6.87 -5.85
C ILE A 97 8.99 7.38 -6.00
N TRP A 98 8.78 8.47 -6.73
CA TRP A 98 7.45 9.02 -6.97
C TRP A 98 6.60 8.08 -7.84
N LEU A 99 7.20 7.52 -8.89
CA LEU A 99 6.56 6.50 -9.72
C LEU A 99 6.19 5.26 -8.90
N GLY A 100 7.08 4.76 -8.05
CA GLY A 100 6.78 3.59 -7.22
C GLY A 100 5.63 3.87 -6.26
N VAL A 101 5.65 4.99 -5.54
CA VAL A 101 4.56 5.35 -4.60
C VAL A 101 3.21 5.45 -5.32
N THR A 102 3.17 6.05 -6.52
CA THR A 102 1.93 6.14 -7.32
C THR A 102 1.44 4.75 -7.76
N ILE A 103 2.32 3.94 -8.34
CA ILE A 103 2.03 2.57 -8.78
C ILE A 103 1.50 1.73 -7.61
N GLY A 104 2.18 1.77 -6.47
CA GLY A 104 1.79 1.03 -5.26
C GLY A 104 0.40 1.42 -4.75
N THR A 105 0.10 2.72 -4.75
CA THR A 105 -1.22 3.25 -4.38
C THR A 105 -2.31 2.73 -5.33
N VAL A 106 -2.07 2.77 -6.64
CA VAL A 106 -3.02 2.32 -7.66
C VAL A 106 -3.27 0.82 -7.56
N PHE A 107 -2.21 0.00 -7.51
CA PHE A 107 -2.34 -1.46 -7.43
C PHE A 107 -2.99 -1.93 -6.14
N LEU A 108 -2.74 -1.26 -5.01
CA LEU A 108 -3.45 -1.57 -3.77
C LEU A 108 -4.95 -1.29 -3.91
N TRP A 109 -5.33 -0.15 -4.49
CA TRP A 109 -6.74 0.15 -4.79
C TRP A 109 -7.37 -0.86 -5.73
N LEU A 110 -6.65 -1.31 -6.76
CA LEU A 110 -7.10 -2.39 -7.64
C LEU A 110 -7.35 -3.69 -6.87
N GLY A 111 -6.48 -4.06 -5.93
CA GLY A 111 -6.69 -5.23 -5.08
C GLY A 111 -7.89 -5.10 -4.13
N VAL A 112 -8.17 -3.90 -3.61
CA VAL A 112 -9.38 -3.62 -2.82
C VAL A 112 -10.64 -3.71 -3.69
N LEU A 113 -10.60 -3.22 -4.93
CA LEU A 113 -11.70 -3.35 -5.89
C LEU A 113 -11.91 -4.81 -6.31
N LEU A 114 -10.83 -5.56 -6.49
CA LEU A 114 -10.85 -6.98 -6.80
C LEU A 114 -11.52 -7.78 -5.69
N ASP A 115 -11.17 -7.54 -4.40
CA ASP A 115 -11.86 -8.17 -3.26
C ASP A 115 -13.38 -7.88 -3.28
N LYS A 116 -13.78 -6.64 -3.56
CA LYS A 116 -15.21 -6.27 -3.67
C LYS A 116 -15.89 -6.96 -4.85
N TYR A 117 -15.23 -7.04 -5.99
CA TYR A 117 -15.73 -7.72 -7.18
C TYR A 117 -15.93 -9.21 -6.94
N LEU A 118 -14.94 -9.89 -6.34
CA LEU A 118 -15.04 -11.31 -5.98
C LEU A 118 -16.20 -11.56 -5.00
N ARG A 119 -16.36 -10.73 -3.98
CA ARG A 119 -17.51 -10.82 -3.06
C ARG A 119 -18.84 -10.64 -3.78
N SER A 120 -18.93 -9.69 -4.70
CA SER A 120 -20.15 -9.47 -5.48
C SER A 120 -20.53 -10.68 -6.32
N LYS A 121 -19.55 -11.45 -6.82
CA LYS A 121 -19.80 -12.70 -7.57
C LYS A 121 -20.15 -13.89 -6.68
N ASN A 122 -19.85 -13.82 -5.38
CA ASN A 122 -20.06 -14.90 -4.42
C ASN A 122 -21.17 -14.59 -3.40
N ASN A 123 -22.25 -13.91 -3.82
CA ASN A 123 -23.36 -13.53 -2.93
C ASN A 123 -22.93 -12.77 -1.66
N GLY A 124 -21.88 -11.94 -1.76
CA GLY A 124 -21.31 -11.19 -0.64
C GLY A 124 -20.38 -12.00 0.28
N LYS A 125 -20.21 -13.30 0.06
CA LYS A 125 -19.32 -14.16 0.85
C LYS A 125 -17.88 -14.08 0.36
N VAL A 126 -16.94 -14.30 1.28
CA VAL A 126 -15.52 -14.49 0.92
C VAL A 126 -15.31 -15.90 0.37
N TYR A 127 -14.43 -16.04 -0.62
CA TYR A 127 -14.02 -17.35 -1.13
C TYR A 127 -13.07 -18.07 -0.17
N PHE A 128 -12.21 -17.32 0.52
CA PHE A 128 -11.21 -17.85 1.42
C PHE A 128 -10.94 -16.88 2.60
N PRO A 129 -10.44 -17.38 3.74
CA PRO A 129 -10.13 -16.53 4.89
C PRO A 129 -9.07 -15.48 4.52
N TYR A 130 -9.22 -14.26 5.06
CA TYR A 130 -8.31 -13.12 4.81
C TYR A 130 -8.28 -12.58 3.36
N GLN A 131 -9.27 -12.89 2.51
CA GLN A 131 -9.37 -12.35 1.14
C GLN A 131 -9.18 -10.82 1.04
N LYS A 132 -9.68 -10.07 2.04
CA LYS A 132 -9.53 -8.59 2.13
C LYS A 132 -8.06 -8.14 2.17
N VAL A 133 -7.15 -8.96 2.67
CA VAL A 133 -5.71 -8.67 2.80
C VAL A 133 -4.93 -9.30 1.66
N VAL A 134 -5.24 -10.56 1.33
CA VAL A 134 -4.52 -11.32 0.31
C VAL A 134 -4.68 -10.69 -1.07
N ALA A 135 -5.88 -10.23 -1.44
CA ALA A 135 -6.10 -9.64 -2.77
C ALA A 135 -5.26 -8.36 -3.00
N PRO A 136 -5.23 -7.37 -2.09
CA PRO A 136 -4.28 -6.26 -2.15
C PRO A 136 -2.81 -6.67 -2.21
N VAL A 137 -2.38 -7.60 -1.33
CA VAL A 137 -0.98 -8.03 -1.27
C VAL A 137 -0.54 -8.71 -2.57
N VAL A 138 -1.36 -9.60 -3.12
CA VAL A 138 -1.08 -10.27 -4.40
C VAL A 138 -0.99 -9.24 -5.53
N MET A 139 -1.86 -8.23 -5.56
CA MET A 139 -1.77 -7.17 -6.57
C MET A 139 -0.49 -6.33 -6.42
N THR A 140 -0.04 -6.03 -5.20
CA THR A 140 1.22 -5.31 -4.97
C THR A 140 2.44 -6.16 -5.34
N ILE A 141 2.42 -7.47 -5.09
CA ILE A 141 3.47 -8.40 -5.53
C ILE A 141 3.50 -8.47 -7.07
N LEU A 142 2.35 -8.58 -7.73
CA LEU A 142 2.25 -8.56 -9.19
C LEU A 142 2.82 -7.26 -9.76
N ALA A 143 2.51 -6.10 -9.17
CA ALA A 143 3.12 -4.83 -9.56
C ALA A 143 4.65 -4.89 -9.43
N SER A 144 5.16 -5.39 -8.30
CA SER A 144 6.60 -5.51 -8.06
C SER A 144 7.29 -6.39 -9.11
N LEU A 145 6.68 -7.53 -9.48
CA LEU A 145 7.20 -8.43 -10.51
C LEU A 145 7.18 -7.79 -11.90
N ILE A 146 6.09 -7.13 -12.28
CA ILE A 146 5.98 -6.45 -13.58
C ILE A 146 7.08 -5.39 -13.72
N PHE A 147 7.28 -4.57 -12.69
CA PHE A 147 8.30 -3.54 -12.72
C PHE A 147 9.73 -4.09 -12.58
N TYR A 148 9.92 -5.22 -11.92
CA TYR A 148 11.20 -5.94 -11.91
C TYR A 148 11.62 -6.34 -13.33
N PHE A 149 10.72 -6.93 -14.11
CA PHE A 149 10.99 -7.31 -15.52
C PHE A 149 11.05 -6.13 -16.51
N LEU A 150 10.55 -4.95 -16.13
CA LEU A 150 10.66 -3.75 -16.96
C LEU A 150 11.97 -2.99 -16.76
N ILE A 151 12.66 -3.21 -15.63
CA ILE A 151 13.90 -2.53 -15.28
C ILE A 151 15.14 -3.40 -15.57
N CYS A 152 15.03 -4.71 -15.35
CA CYS A 152 16.05 -5.70 -15.71
C CYS A 152 15.90 -6.17 -17.16
#